data_AF-A0A8J6EVN9-F1
#
_entry.id   AF-A0A8J6EVN9-F1
#
_cell.length_a   1.000
_cell.length_b   1.000
_cell.length_c   1.000
_cell.angle_alpha   90.00
_cell.angle_beta   90.00
_cell.angle_gamma   90.00
#
_symmetry.space_group_name_H-M   'P 1'
#
loop_
_entity.id
_entity.type
_entity.pdbx_description
1 polymer ?
#
loop_
_entity_poly.entity_id
_entity_poly.type
_entity_poly.pdbx_seq_one_letter_code
_entity_poly.pdbx_strand_id
1 'polypeptide(L)'
;MILMSPPCQPFTRIGLRGDVSDPRAKSFLYVLEILPRLQKTPRYILLENVKGFESSEARDAMIRTLESCGYIYQEFLLSPPCLGIPNSRLRYFLIAKLQAEQFAFQTTNTVLEEFPSADISDHGCSSSAPCLGGTLQPDADAKSLLSPRQCPEGAVLYKLETAEQLHRKLNQDNDASVQRLQDFLEENVEIRQHLLPPKSLLRYALILDIVKPTCRRSTCFTKGYGHYVEGTGSILQAATDVEISSVYKSLETLSDEEKLAKLSTLKLRYFTPREIANLHGFPAAFGFP
;
A
#
# COMPACT_ATOMS: atom_id res chain seq x y z
N MET A 1 -6.24 -9.21 -24.76
CA MET A 1 -5.96 -9.06 -23.31
C MET A 1 -6.98 -8.09 -22.76
N ILE A 2 -7.49 -8.31 -21.55
CA ILE A 2 -8.31 -7.35 -20.80
C ILE A 2 -7.50 -6.89 -19.59
N LEU A 3 -7.40 -5.59 -19.39
CA LEU A 3 -6.88 -4.95 -18.17
C LEU A 3 -8.01 -4.11 -17.60
N MET A 4 -8.37 -4.31 -16.33
CA MET A 4 -9.49 -3.58 -15.73
C MET A 4 -9.28 -3.30 -14.24
N SER A 5 -9.80 -2.15 -13.82
CA SER A 5 -9.96 -1.76 -12.42
C SER A 5 -11.41 -1.31 -12.19
N PRO A 6 -12.38 -2.24 -12.05
CA PRO A 6 -13.79 -1.90 -11.85
C PRO A 6 -13.99 -1.02 -10.60
N PRO A 7 -15.03 -0.15 -10.57
CA PRO A 7 -15.27 0.71 -9.41
C PRO A 7 -15.37 -0.06 -8.09
N CYS A 8 -14.60 0.35 -7.09
CA CYS A 8 -14.42 -0.36 -5.82
C CYS A 8 -15.47 -0.07 -4.74
N GLN A 9 -16.26 0.98 -4.92
CA GLN A 9 -17.19 1.52 -3.92
C GLN A 9 -18.28 0.54 -3.41
N PRO A 10 -18.76 -0.46 -4.16
CA PRO A 10 -19.68 -1.46 -3.61
C PRO A 10 -19.03 -2.46 -2.64
N PHE A 11 -17.69 -2.55 -2.62
CA PHE A 11 -16.95 -3.64 -1.95
C PHE A 11 -16.10 -3.14 -0.76
N THR A 12 -16.19 -1.86 -0.39
CA THR A 12 -15.45 -1.29 0.74
C THR A 12 -16.16 -1.57 2.08
N ARG A 13 -15.40 -1.89 3.13
CA ARG A 13 -15.92 -2.09 4.51
C ARG A 13 -16.72 -0.89 5.06
N ILE A 14 -16.53 0.30 4.50
CA ILE A 14 -17.17 1.56 4.89
C ILE A 14 -18.16 1.94 3.77
N GLY A 15 -19.43 1.54 3.92
CA GLY A 15 -20.51 1.80 2.96
C GLY A 15 -21.67 0.82 3.07
N LEU A 16 -22.83 1.16 2.50
CA LEU A 16 -23.94 0.22 2.31
C LEU A 16 -23.42 -0.93 1.43
N ARG A 17 -23.41 -2.16 1.99
CA ARG A 17 -22.92 -3.40 1.36
C ARG A 17 -23.83 -3.84 0.23
N GLY A 18 -23.95 -3.01 -0.81
CA GLY A 18 -24.80 -3.27 -1.96
C GLY A 18 -24.23 -4.34 -2.90
N ASP A 19 -22.92 -4.59 -2.86
CA ASP A 19 -22.21 -5.56 -3.71
C ASP A 19 -22.73 -5.51 -5.17
N VAL A 20 -23.31 -6.61 -5.68
CA VAL A 20 -23.90 -6.73 -7.01
C VAL A 20 -25.17 -5.90 -7.25
N SER A 21 -25.86 -5.51 -6.18
CA SER A 21 -27.07 -4.67 -6.24
C SER A 21 -26.74 -3.18 -6.43
N ASP A 22 -25.48 -2.79 -6.25
CA ASP A 22 -25.04 -1.41 -6.46
C ASP A 22 -25.01 -1.08 -7.96
N PRO A 23 -25.64 0.03 -8.41
CA PRO A 23 -25.60 0.45 -9.81
C PRO A 23 -24.19 0.57 -10.40
N ARG A 24 -23.18 0.85 -9.56
CA ARG A 24 -21.78 0.99 -9.98
C ARG A 24 -21.15 -0.34 -10.37
N ALA A 25 -21.63 -1.46 -9.81
CA ALA A 25 -21.17 -2.81 -10.15
C ALA A 25 -21.73 -3.32 -11.50
N LYS A 26 -22.81 -2.71 -12.03
CA LYS A 26 -23.46 -3.15 -13.27
C LYS A 26 -22.51 -3.26 -14.47
N SER A 27 -21.59 -2.32 -14.61
CA SER A 27 -20.60 -2.33 -15.69
C SER A 27 -19.70 -3.57 -15.62
N PHE A 28 -19.28 -3.96 -14.41
CA PHE A 28 -18.49 -5.16 -14.18
C PHE A 28 -19.28 -6.43 -14.47
N LEU A 29 -20.52 -6.52 -13.94
CA LEU A 29 -21.40 -7.67 -14.19
C LEU A 29 -21.69 -7.85 -15.69
N TYR A 30 -21.84 -6.76 -16.43
CA TYR A 30 -22.02 -6.80 -17.87
C TYR A 30 -20.78 -7.36 -18.61
N VAL A 31 -19.57 -7.06 -18.14
CA VAL A 31 -18.34 -7.70 -18.66
C VAL A 31 -18.39 -9.21 -18.44
N LEU A 32 -18.82 -9.66 -17.26
CA LEU A 32 -18.97 -11.09 -16.96
C LEU A 32 -20.03 -11.77 -17.84
N GLU A 33 -21.09 -11.06 -18.19
CA GLU A 33 -22.14 -11.54 -19.10
C GLU A 33 -21.67 -11.62 -20.56
N ILE A 34 -20.81 -10.70 -21.00
CA ILE A 34 -20.28 -10.69 -22.37
C ILE A 34 -19.17 -11.72 -22.56
N LEU A 35 -18.31 -11.93 -21.56
CA LEU A 35 -17.09 -12.73 -21.71
C LEU A 35 -17.33 -14.13 -22.35
N PRO A 36 -18.38 -14.89 -21.98
CA PRO A 36 -18.68 -16.20 -22.59
C PRO A 36 -19.21 -16.10 -24.03
N ARG A 37 -19.69 -14.93 -24.46
CA ARG A 37 -20.31 -14.69 -25.78
C ARG A 37 -19.34 -14.10 -26.79
N LEU A 38 -18.11 -13.80 -26.40
CA LEU A 38 -17.10 -13.26 -27.30
C LEU A 38 -16.71 -14.32 -28.34
N GLN A 39 -16.81 -13.98 -29.63
CA GLN A 39 -16.33 -14.85 -30.71
C GLN A 39 -14.82 -15.15 -30.59
N LYS A 40 -14.05 -14.20 -30.05
CA LYS A 40 -12.63 -14.34 -29.78
C LYS A 40 -12.35 -14.09 -28.30
N THR A 41 -12.19 -15.18 -27.56
CA THR A 41 -11.91 -15.15 -26.12
C THR A 41 -10.51 -14.55 -25.84
N PRO A 42 -10.39 -13.57 -24.91
CA PRO A 42 -9.11 -12.95 -24.62
C PRO A 42 -8.16 -13.92 -23.90
N ARG A 43 -6.94 -14.12 -24.41
CA ARG A 43 -5.96 -15.03 -23.79
C ARG A 43 -5.57 -14.68 -22.35
N TYR A 44 -5.64 -13.40 -22.00
CA TYR A 44 -5.15 -12.86 -20.72
C TYR A 44 -6.14 -11.85 -20.15
N ILE A 45 -6.40 -11.96 -18.85
CA ILE A 45 -7.18 -10.99 -18.07
C ILE A 45 -6.36 -10.60 -16.84
N LEU A 46 -6.27 -9.30 -16.56
CA LEU A 46 -5.78 -8.76 -15.30
C LEU A 46 -6.86 -7.84 -14.72
N LEU A 47 -7.21 -8.10 -13.46
CA LEU A 47 -8.14 -7.31 -12.68
C LEU A 47 -7.43 -6.76 -11.45
N GLU A 48 -7.55 -5.47 -11.20
CA GLU A 48 -7.17 -4.85 -9.92
C GLU A 48 -8.43 -4.39 -9.17
N ASN A 49 -8.42 -4.53 -7.84
CA ASN A 49 -9.48 -4.05 -6.97
C ASN A 49 -8.96 -3.74 -5.55
N VAL A 50 -9.84 -3.27 -4.68
CA VAL A 50 -9.52 -2.98 -3.28
C VAL A 50 -9.46 -4.26 -2.43
N LYS A 51 -8.71 -4.20 -1.33
CA LYS A 51 -8.81 -5.21 -0.25
C LYS A 51 -10.26 -5.32 0.24
N GLY A 52 -10.75 -6.54 0.37
CA GLY A 52 -12.13 -6.89 0.67
C GLY A 52 -12.89 -7.41 -0.55
N PHE A 53 -12.43 -7.12 -1.77
CA PHE A 53 -13.04 -7.67 -2.99
C PHE A 53 -12.96 -9.19 -3.03
N GLU A 54 -11.89 -9.79 -2.50
CA GLU A 54 -11.69 -11.24 -2.39
C GLU A 54 -12.81 -11.97 -1.61
N SER A 55 -13.63 -11.23 -0.85
CA SER A 55 -14.75 -11.76 -0.07
C SER A 55 -16.13 -11.30 -0.62
N SER A 56 -16.19 -10.77 -1.84
CA SER A 56 -17.41 -10.23 -2.45
C SER A 56 -18.13 -11.23 -3.37
N GLU A 57 -19.44 -11.07 -3.53
CA GLU A 57 -20.23 -11.83 -4.50
C GLU A 57 -19.79 -11.55 -5.94
N ALA A 58 -19.35 -10.31 -6.22
CA ALA A 58 -18.78 -9.94 -7.51
C ALA A 58 -17.50 -10.74 -7.85
N ARG A 59 -16.63 -10.99 -6.85
CA ARG A 59 -15.47 -11.87 -7.04
C ARG A 59 -15.90 -13.31 -7.32
N ASP A 60 -16.88 -13.82 -6.59
CA ASP A 60 -17.38 -15.18 -6.84
C ASP A 60 -18.01 -15.32 -8.23
N ALA A 61 -18.72 -14.29 -8.71
CA ALA A 61 -19.21 -14.24 -10.08
C ALA A 61 -18.06 -14.24 -11.10
N MET A 62 -17.00 -13.47 -10.86
CA MET A 62 -15.81 -13.44 -11.71
C MET A 62 -15.18 -14.83 -11.85
N ILE A 63 -14.96 -15.51 -10.72
CA ILE A 63 -14.35 -16.85 -10.70
C ILE A 63 -15.20 -17.85 -11.46
N ARG A 64 -16.52 -17.90 -11.21
CA ARG A 64 -17.43 -18.78 -11.96
C ARG A 64 -17.39 -18.52 -13.47
N THR A 65 -17.36 -17.24 -13.87
CA THR A 65 -17.27 -16.88 -15.29
C THR A 65 -15.94 -17.33 -15.89
N LEU A 66 -14.81 -17.12 -15.19
CA LEU A 66 -13.49 -17.57 -15.64
C LEU A 66 -13.45 -19.10 -15.83
N GLU A 67 -13.91 -19.85 -14.84
CA GLU A 67 -13.93 -21.33 -14.87
C GLU A 67 -14.80 -21.84 -16.04
N SER A 68 -16.00 -21.28 -16.23
CA SER A 68 -16.89 -21.67 -17.33
C SER A 68 -16.33 -21.31 -18.72
N CYS A 69 -15.43 -20.32 -18.79
CA CYS A 69 -14.73 -19.94 -20.02
C CYS A 69 -13.37 -20.64 -20.20
N GLY A 70 -13.00 -21.59 -19.34
CA GLY A 70 -11.76 -22.36 -19.47
C GLY A 70 -10.49 -21.58 -19.11
N TYR A 71 -10.58 -20.61 -18.19
CA TYR A 71 -9.41 -19.94 -17.64
C TYR A 71 -8.87 -20.66 -16.40
N ILE A 72 -7.55 -20.63 -16.27
CA ILE A 72 -6.85 -20.79 -15.00
C ILE A 72 -6.49 -19.41 -14.46
N TYR A 73 -6.48 -19.24 -13.14
CA TYR A 73 -6.23 -17.94 -12.52
C TYR A 73 -5.41 -18.05 -11.24
N GLN A 74 -4.87 -16.91 -10.80
CA GLN A 74 -4.26 -16.71 -9.50
C GLN A 74 -4.69 -15.35 -8.93
N GLU A 75 -4.99 -15.33 -7.64
CA GLU A 75 -5.35 -14.13 -6.90
C GLU A 75 -4.21 -13.68 -5.97
N PHE A 76 -4.12 -12.37 -5.74
CA PHE A 76 -3.11 -11.75 -4.90
C PHE A 76 -3.64 -10.60 -4.05
N LEU A 77 -3.00 -10.34 -2.91
CA LEU A 77 -3.12 -9.12 -2.13
C LEU A 77 -1.72 -8.50 -1.97
N LEU A 78 -1.41 -7.51 -2.80
CA LEU A 78 -0.06 -6.94 -2.91
C LEU A 78 -0.06 -5.46 -2.58
N SER A 79 1.04 -4.96 -2.03
CA SER A 79 1.27 -3.55 -1.74
C SER A 79 2.65 -3.14 -2.24
N PRO A 80 2.84 -1.92 -2.78
CA PRO A 80 4.13 -1.48 -3.35
C PRO A 80 5.40 -1.67 -2.49
N PRO A 81 5.37 -1.70 -1.13
CA PRO A 81 6.57 -1.97 -0.35
C PRO A 81 7.21 -3.34 -0.66
N CYS A 82 6.46 -4.35 -1.11
CA CYS A 82 7.06 -5.62 -1.55
C CYS A 82 7.89 -5.49 -2.84
N LEU A 83 7.76 -4.37 -3.55
CA LEU A 83 8.57 -3.99 -4.72
C LEU A 83 9.61 -2.91 -4.38
N GLY A 84 9.84 -2.65 -3.09
CA GLY A 84 10.80 -1.64 -2.65
C GLY A 84 10.32 -0.20 -2.84
N ILE A 85 9.00 0.05 -2.95
CA ILE A 85 8.42 1.39 -3.08
C ILE A 85 7.84 1.86 -1.74
N PRO A 86 8.20 3.06 -1.24
CA PRO A 86 7.81 3.56 0.09
C PRO A 86 6.37 4.08 0.16
N ASN A 87 5.40 3.36 -0.41
CA ASN A 87 3.99 3.73 -0.38
C ASN A 87 3.07 2.55 -0.07
N SER A 88 2.34 2.61 1.04
CA SER A 88 1.36 1.57 1.37
C SER A 88 0.12 1.69 0.47
N ARG A 89 -0.14 0.69 -0.36
CA ARG A 89 -1.30 0.65 -1.27
C ARG A 89 -1.73 -0.79 -1.53
N LEU A 90 -2.18 -1.47 -0.48
CA LEU A 90 -2.65 -2.86 -0.57
C LEU A 90 -3.85 -2.98 -1.51
N ARG A 91 -3.74 -3.83 -2.53
CA ARG A 91 -4.75 -4.07 -3.56
C ARG A 91 -4.89 -5.54 -3.85
N TYR A 92 -6.12 -5.92 -4.17
CA TYR A 92 -6.44 -7.21 -4.75
C TYR A 92 -6.04 -7.22 -6.22
N PHE A 93 -5.39 -8.29 -6.65
CA PHE A 93 -5.14 -8.55 -8.06
C PHE A 93 -5.62 -9.94 -8.43
N LEU A 94 -6.15 -10.09 -9.63
CA LEU A 94 -6.41 -11.38 -10.25
C LEU A 94 -5.76 -11.38 -11.62
N ILE A 95 -4.99 -12.42 -11.91
CA ILE A 95 -4.51 -12.70 -13.26
C ILE A 95 -5.12 -14.02 -13.74
N ALA A 96 -5.61 -14.03 -14.97
CA ALA A 96 -6.16 -15.22 -15.59
C ALA A 96 -5.56 -15.45 -16.99
N LYS A 97 -5.33 -16.72 -17.30
CA LYS A 97 -4.87 -17.21 -18.60
C LYS A 97 -5.81 -18.30 -19.09
N LEU A 98 -6.05 -18.39 -20.40
CA LEU A 98 -6.74 -19.56 -20.95
C LEU A 98 -5.91 -20.82 -20.69
N GLN A 99 -6.56 -21.95 -20.37
CA GLN A 99 -5.90 -23.19 -19.91
C GLN A 99 -4.81 -23.74 -20.85
N ALA A 100 -4.86 -23.41 -22.14
CA ALA A 100 -3.78 -23.73 -23.09
C ALA A 100 -2.44 -23.06 -22.75
N GLU A 101 -2.43 -22.08 -21.84
CA GLU A 101 -1.26 -21.35 -21.36
C GLU A 101 -0.97 -21.76 -19.91
N GLN A 102 0.29 -22.07 -19.59
CA GLN A 102 0.69 -22.37 -18.21
C GLN A 102 1.22 -21.11 -17.50
N PHE A 103 1.08 -21.08 -16.17
CA PHE A 103 1.82 -20.15 -15.34
C PHE A 103 3.25 -20.67 -15.14
N ALA A 104 4.21 -19.75 -14.97
CA ALA A 104 5.60 -20.09 -14.66
C ALA A 104 5.80 -20.44 -13.16
N PHE A 105 4.69 -20.59 -12.43
CA PHE A 105 4.63 -20.94 -11.01
C PHE A 105 3.36 -21.76 -10.79
N GLN A 106 3.33 -22.54 -9.71
CA GLN A 106 2.15 -23.32 -9.35
C GLN A 106 1.04 -22.41 -8.82
N THR A 107 -0.13 -22.43 -9.46
CA THR A 107 -1.31 -21.71 -8.97
C THR A 107 -1.93 -22.41 -7.77
N THR A 108 -2.52 -21.63 -6.87
CA THR A 108 -3.23 -22.10 -5.68
C THR A 108 -4.66 -21.56 -5.64
N ASN A 109 -5.50 -22.18 -4.81
CA ASN A 109 -6.84 -21.68 -4.52
C ASN A 109 -6.84 -20.61 -3.41
N THR A 110 -5.68 -20.08 -3.04
CA THR A 110 -5.51 -19.08 -1.98
C THR A 110 -5.06 -17.76 -2.57
N VAL A 111 -5.43 -16.66 -1.91
CA VAL A 111 -4.93 -15.33 -2.25
C VAL A 111 -3.48 -15.23 -1.77
N LEU A 112 -2.55 -15.00 -2.69
CA LEU A 112 -1.13 -14.87 -2.36
C LEU A 112 -0.80 -13.45 -1.88
N GLU A 113 -0.05 -13.33 -0.80
CA GLU A 113 0.35 -12.02 -0.24
C GLU A 113 1.73 -11.54 -0.72
N GLU A 114 2.39 -12.36 -1.53
CA GLU A 114 3.72 -12.11 -2.08
C GLU A 114 3.77 -12.47 -3.57
N PHE A 115 4.76 -11.93 -4.28
CA PHE A 115 5.01 -12.33 -5.66
C PHE A 115 5.56 -13.77 -5.68
N PRO A 116 5.12 -14.61 -6.63
CA PRO A 116 5.64 -15.96 -6.74
C PRO A 116 7.11 -15.89 -7.17
N SER A 117 7.98 -16.64 -6.49
CA SER A 117 9.32 -16.91 -7.00
C SER A 117 9.20 -17.72 -8.27
N ALA A 118 9.91 -17.33 -9.33
CA ALA A 118 10.06 -18.20 -10.48
C ALA A 118 10.87 -19.41 -10.02
N ASP A 119 10.23 -20.56 -9.86
CA ASP A 119 10.93 -21.83 -9.81
C ASP A 119 11.53 -22.04 -11.20
N ILE A 120 12.76 -21.58 -11.39
CA ILE A 120 13.58 -22.01 -12.51
C ILE A 120 13.81 -23.49 -12.25
N SER A 121 12.96 -24.32 -12.84
CA SER A 121 13.21 -25.75 -13.01
C SER A 121 14.46 -25.85 -13.88
N ASP A 122 15.60 -25.94 -13.22
CA ASP A 122 16.90 -26.18 -13.81
C ASP A 122 16.87 -27.57 -14.47
N HIS A 123 16.50 -27.60 -15.76
CA HIS A 123 16.80 -28.73 -16.61
C HIS A 123 18.28 -28.70 -16.97
N GLY A 124 19.10 -29.16 -16.02
CA GLY A 124 20.39 -29.83 -16.21
C GLY A 124 21.53 -29.01 -16.80
N CYS A 125 22.41 -28.51 -15.94
CA CYS A 125 23.85 -28.69 -16.16
C CYS A 125 24.62 -28.76 -14.85
N SER A 126 25.24 -29.92 -14.63
CA SER A 126 26.14 -30.21 -13.51
C SER A 126 27.33 -29.24 -13.46
N SER A 127 27.48 -28.50 -12.37
CA SER A 127 28.81 -28.23 -11.81
C SER A 127 28.72 -28.01 -10.30
N SER A 128 29.55 -28.77 -9.62
CA SER A 128 29.64 -28.97 -8.17
C SER A 128 30.55 -27.94 -7.50
N ALA A 129 30.13 -27.38 -6.37
CA ALA A 129 30.99 -26.88 -5.29
C ALA A 129 30.14 -26.55 -4.03
N PRO A 130 30.67 -26.69 -2.80
CA PRO A 130 30.04 -27.51 -1.77
C PRO A 130 29.23 -26.76 -0.70
N CYS A 131 28.21 -27.46 -0.22
CA CYS A 131 27.44 -27.18 0.99
C CYS A 131 28.32 -27.33 2.24
N LEU A 132 28.31 -26.31 3.11
CA LEU A 132 28.70 -26.46 4.51
C LEU A 132 27.45 -26.84 5.31
N GLY A 133 27.34 -28.13 5.63
CA GLY A 133 26.33 -28.67 6.52
C GLY A 133 26.67 -28.38 7.98
N GLY A 134 25.68 -27.88 8.72
CA GLY A 134 25.61 -27.92 10.17
C GLY A 134 24.26 -28.50 10.56
N THR A 135 24.26 -29.79 10.88
CA THR A 135 23.09 -30.57 11.33
C THR A 135 22.70 -30.16 12.75
N LEU A 136 21.47 -29.70 12.97
CA LEU A 136 20.82 -29.78 14.28
C LEU A 136 19.35 -30.19 14.11
N GLN A 137 19.01 -31.30 14.74
CA GLN A 137 17.68 -31.89 14.85
C GLN A 137 16.78 -31.07 15.81
N PRO A 138 15.45 -31.30 15.79
CA PRO A 138 14.47 -30.41 16.41
C PRO A 138 14.23 -30.77 17.88
N ASP A 139 14.58 -29.86 18.78
CA ASP A 139 14.10 -29.91 20.17
C ASP A 139 12.77 -29.16 20.28
N ALA A 140 11.75 -29.92 20.64
CA ALA A 140 10.50 -29.43 21.16
C ALA A 140 10.74 -28.80 22.54
N ASP A 141 10.59 -27.47 22.64
CA ASP A 141 10.08 -26.74 23.81
C ASP A 141 10.41 -25.24 23.68
N ALA A 142 9.48 -24.47 23.10
CA ALA A 142 9.54 -23.01 23.12
C ALA A 142 8.17 -22.42 23.51
N LYS A 143 7.67 -22.87 24.66
CA LYS A 143 6.66 -22.16 25.46
C LYS A 143 7.32 -21.57 26.70
N SER A 144 8.07 -20.49 26.52
CA SER A 144 8.45 -19.53 27.57
C SER A 144 9.38 -18.49 26.93
N LEU A 145 9.38 -17.26 27.43
CA LEU A 145 10.14 -16.09 26.96
C LEU A 145 9.42 -15.17 25.95
N LEU A 146 8.12 -14.94 26.18
CA LEU A 146 7.56 -13.60 26.01
C LEU A 146 7.82 -12.83 27.31
N SER A 147 8.98 -12.19 27.40
CA SER A 147 9.15 -11.07 28.32
C SER A 147 8.83 -9.78 27.56
N PRO A 148 8.04 -8.85 28.13
CA PRO A 148 7.83 -7.55 27.52
C PRO A 148 9.17 -6.82 27.54
N ARG A 149 9.83 -6.71 26.39
CA ARG A 149 10.98 -5.81 26.25
C ARG A 149 10.48 -4.40 26.52
N GLN A 150 10.98 -3.81 27.61
CA GLN A 150 10.67 -2.48 28.07
C GLN A 150 10.84 -1.48 26.91
N CYS A 151 9.79 -0.72 26.64
CA CYS A 151 9.88 0.50 25.84
C CYS A 151 10.94 1.40 26.48
N PRO A 152 11.83 2.05 25.70
CA PRO A 152 12.74 3.05 26.26
C PRO A 152 11.92 4.12 27.00
N GLU A 153 12.24 4.33 28.28
CA GLU A 153 11.71 5.43 29.07
C GLU A 153 12.00 6.74 28.32
N GLY A 154 10.94 7.41 27.84
CA GLY A 154 11.04 8.67 27.11
C GLY A 154 10.34 8.74 25.76
N ALA A 155 9.68 7.67 25.29
CA ALA A 155 8.79 7.75 24.14
C ALA A 155 7.49 8.48 24.53
N VAL A 156 7.57 9.79 24.75
CA VAL A 156 6.38 10.63 24.80
C VAL A 156 5.70 10.47 23.45
N LEU A 157 4.51 9.89 23.44
CA LEU A 157 3.68 9.85 22.25
C LEU A 157 3.16 11.25 22.01
N TYR A 158 3.90 11.99 21.21
CA TYR A 158 3.60 13.38 20.88
C TYR A 158 2.37 13.54 19.95
N LYS A 159 1.60 12.47 19.80
CA LYS A 159 0.57 12.25 18.79
C LYS A 159 -0.34 11.14 19.28
N LEU A 160 -1.62 11.13 18.91
CA LEU A 160 -2.63 10.11 19.31
C LEU A 160 -2.35 8.72 18.71
N GLU A 161 -1.09 8.35 18.50
CA GLU A 161 -0.68 7.05 18.01
C GLU A 161 -0.73 6.02 19.15
N THR A 162 -0.59 4.74 18.83
CA THR A 162 -0.34 3.69 19.84
C THR A 162 1.12 3.27 19.80
N ALA A 163 1.60 2.64 20.87
CA ALA A 163 2.95 2.07 20.90
C ALA A 163 3.15 1.04 19.76
N GLU A 164 2.14 0.24 19.43
CA GLU A 164 2.24 -0.71 18.31
C GLU A 164 2.31 0.01 16.96
N GLN A 165 1.59 1.11 16.78
CA GLN A 165 1.64 1.91 15.55
C GLN A 165 3.04 2.54 15.37
N LEU A 166 3.63 3.07 16.44
CA LEU A 166 4.97 3.63 16.40
C LEU A 166 6.01 2.55 16.07
N HIS A 167 5.95 1.40 16.75
CA HIS A 167 6.86 0.28 16.48
C HIS A 167 6.76 -0.20 15.03
N ARG A 168 5.53 -0.32 14.49
CA ARG A 168 5.31 -0.69 13.09
C ARG A 168 5.97 0.30 12.13
N LYS A 169 5.80 1.60 12.35
CA LYS A 169 6.41 2.65 11.51
C LYS A 169 7.93 2.61 11.55
N LEU A 170 8.50 2.41 12.73
CA LEU A 170 9.95 2.24 12.89
C LEU A 170 10.46 1.02 12.13
N ASN A 171 9.76 -0.11 12.19
CA ASN A 171 10.15 -1.30 11.42
C ASN A 171 10.08 -1.06 9.92
N GLN A 172 9.04 -0.37 9.43
CA GLN A 172 8.93 0.01 8.01
C GLN A 172 10.07 0.96 7.57
N ASP A 173 10.38 1.97 8.39
CA ASP A 173 11.44 2.94 8.09
C ASP A 173 12.86 2.29 8.15
N ASN A 174 13.01 1.17 8.86
CA ASN A 174 14.25 0.40 8.95
C ASN A 174 14.42 -0.66 7.86
N ASP A 175 13.40 -0.92 7.03
CA ASP A 175 13.49 -1.89 5.94
C ASP A 175 14.37 -1.34 4.81
N ALA A 176 15.62 -1.81 4.75
CA ALA A 176 16.59 -1.35 3.76
C ALA A 176 16.25 -1.74 2.32
N SER A 177 15.35 -2.70 2.10
CA SER A 177 14.90 -3.11 0.76
C SER A 177 13.96 -2.09 0.11
N VAL A 178 13.37 -1.19 0.90
CA VAL A 178 12.44 -0.16 0.44
C VAL A 178 13.19 1.15 0.20
N GLN A 179 13.01 1.79 -0.95
CA GLN A 179 13.63 3.07 -1.27
C GLN A 179 13.19 4.18 -0.31
N ARG A 180 13.91 5.31 -0.28
CA ARG A 180 13.54 6.44 0.58
C ARG A 180 12.58 7.37 -0.17
N LEU A 181 11.74 8.10 0.57
CA LEU A 181 10.81 9.05 -0.03
C LEU A 181 11.51 10.13 -0.86
N GLN A 182 12.69 10.59 -0.44
CA GLN A 182 13.53 11.56 -1.16
C GLN A 182 13.77 11.19 -2.62
N ASP A 183 13.81 9.90 -2.96
CA ASP A 183 14.06 9.41 -4.32
C ASP A 183 12.85 9.65 -5.25
N PHE A 184 11.70 10.03 -4.68
CA PHE A 184 10.44 10.31 -5.38
C PHE A 184 10.00 11.77 -5.29
N LEU A 185 10.73 12.61 -4.52
CA LEU A 185 10.41 14.03 -4.35
C LEU A 185 10.91 14.87 -5.52
N GLU A 186 10.24 15.98 -5.77
CA GLU A 186 10.67 16.96 -6.78
C GLU A 186 11.66 17.97 -6.15
N GLU A 187 12.74 18.31 -6.87
CA GLU A 187 13.77 19.23 -6.36
C GLU A 187 13.30 20.71 -6.32
N ASN A 188 12.52 21.13 -7.32
CA ASN A 188 12.14 22.53 -7.54
C ASN A 188 10.66 22.81 -7.25
N VAL A 189 10.14 22.29 -6.14
CA VAL A 189 8.74 22.53 -5.74
C VAL A 189 8.61 23.93 -5.12
N GLU A 190 7.63 24.70 -5.57
CA GLU A 190 7.22 25.90 -4.85
C GLU A 190 6.49 25.51 -3.55
N ILE A 191 7.27 25.20 -2.51
CA ILE A 191 6.80 24.64 -1.23
C ILE A 191 5.60 25.42 -0.67
N ARG A 192 5.58 26.74 -0.82
CA ARG A 192 4.54 27.64 -0.30
C ARG A 192 3.14 27.25 -0.79
N GLN A 193 3.00 26.77 -2.02
CA GLN A 193 1.70 26.39 -2.59
C GLN A 193 1.15 25.09 -1.99
N HIS A 194 2.01 24.26 -1.42
CA HIS A 194 1.65 22.94 -0.91
C HIS A 194 1.64 22.86 0.62
N LEU A 195 1.98 23.95 1.33
CA LEU A 195 1.94 24.01 2.78
C LEU A 195 0.53 23.74 3.32
N LEU A 196 0.46 23.05 4.45
CA LEU A 196 -0.81 22.87 5.15
C LEU A 196 -1.33 24.23 5.65
N PRO A 197 -2.61 24.57 5.41
CA PRO A 197 -3.19 25.80 5.92
C PRO A 197 -3.15 25.85 7.47
N PRO A 198 -2.98 27.03 8.09
CA PRO A 198 -2.97 27.18 9.55
C PRO A 198 -4.14 26.52 10.27
N LYS A 199 -5.35 26.64 9.71
CA LYS A 199 -6.56 26.01 10.25
C LYS A 199 -6.46 24.48 10.28
N SER A 200 -5.86 23.88 9.23
CA SER A 200 -5.65 22.45 9.15
C SER A 200 -4.57 21.97 10.12
N LEU A 201 -3.49 22.75 10.28
CA LEU A 201 -2.45 22.46 11.27
C LEU A 201 -3.04 22.39 12.69
N LEU A 202 -3.78 23.42 13.11
CA LEU A 202 -4.37 23.45 14.45
C LEU A 202 -5.38 22.33 14.68
N ARG A 203 -6.25 22.07 13.69
CA ARG A 203 -7.33 21.09 13.83
C ARG A 203 -6.84 19.65 13.82
N TYR A 204 -5.81 19.34 13.03
CA TYR A 204 -5.45 17.96 12.71
C TYR A 204 -4.04 17.56 13.15
N ALA A 205 -3.26 18.45 13.79
CA ALA A 205 -1.87 18.19 14.19
C ALA A 205 -1.68 16.79 14.81
N LEU A 206 -2.55 16.38 15.73
CA LEU A 206 -2.43 15.13 16.48
C LEU A 206 -2.77 13.86 15.69
N ILE A 207 -3.30 13.98 14.47
CA ILE A 207 -3.72 12.84 13.65
C ILE A 207 -2.94 12.72 12.32
N LEU A 208 -2.21 13.75 11.89
CA LEU A 208 -1.46 13.76 10.61
C LEU A 208 -0.43 12.64 10.53
N ASP A 209 -0.45 11.70 9.57
CA ASP A 209 0.74 10.86 9.38
C ASP A 209 1.90 11.69 8.79
N ILE A 210 2.87 12.11 9.61
CA ILE A 210 4.02 12.91 9.17
C ILE A 210 5.18 12.00 8.78
N VAL A 211 5.78 12.29 7.62
CA VAL A 211 6.97 11.61 7.08
C VAL A 211 8.07 12.62 6.75
N LYS A 212 9.33 12.19 6.83
CA LYS A 212 10.51 12.96 6.41
C LYS A 212 11.03 12.42 5.07
N PRO A 213 11.83 13.18 4.30
CA PRO A 213 12.44 12.67 3.05
C PRO A 213 13.24 11.36 3.23
N THR A 214 13.82 11.15 4.42
CA THR A 214 14.59 9.94 4.74
C THR A 214 13.74 8.72 5.09
N CYS A 215 12.42 8.89 5.32
CA CYS A 215 11.52 7.78 5.63
C CYS A 215 11.40 6.82 4.43
N ARG A 216 11.12 5.55 4.73
CA ARG A 216 10.92 4.46 3.75
C ARG A 216 9.47 4.00 3.70
N ARG A 217 8.55 4.88 4.09
CA ARG A 217 7.10 4.61 4.10
C ARG A 217 6.28 5.86 3.91
N SER A 218 5.09 5.67 3.38
CA SER A 218 3.95 6.56 3.49
C SER A 218 2.66 5.74 3.56
N THR A 219 1.58 6.37 4.03
CA THR A 219 0.23 5.81 3.99
C THR A 219 -0.37 5.90 2.58
N CYS A 220 -1.49 5.21 2.37
CA CYS A 220 -2.18 5.18 1.08
C CYS A 220 -2.75 6.56 0.72
N PHE A 221 -2.43 7.04 -0.47
CA PHE A 221 -3.07 8.23 -1.03
C PHE A 221 -4.46 7.87 -1.58
N THR A 222 -5.47 8.57 -1.09
CA THR A 222 -6.87 8.43 -1.54
C THR A 222 -7.28 9.60 -2.41
N LYS A 223 -8.42 9.47 -3.10
CA LYS A 223 -9.04 10.57 -3.86
C LYS A 223 -9.21 11.86 -3.05
N GLY A 224 -9.36 11.75 -1.73
CA GLY A 224 -9.59 12.89 -0.84
C GLY A 224 -8.32 13.66 -0.46
N TYR A 225 -7.14 13.20 -0.86
CA TYR A 225 -5.88 13.84 -0.48
C TYR A 225 -5.82 15.29 -0.96
N GLY A 226 -5.38 16.21 -0.08
CA GLY A 226 -5.43 17.66 -0.31
C GLY A 226 -6.77 18.33 0.01
N HIS A 227 -7.87 17.58 0.10
CA HIS A 227 -9.20 18.09 0.48
C HIS A 227 -9.59 17.69 1.91
N TYR A 228 -9.35 16.44 2.27
CA TYR A 228 -9.51 15.92 3.62
C TYR A 228 -8.14 15.54 4.18
N VAL A 229 -7.97 15.74 5.48
CA VAL A 229 -6.69 15.54 6.15
C VAL A 229 -6.56 14.14 6.75
N GLU A 230 -7.63 13.67 7.40
CA GLU A 230 -7.61 12.37 8.07
C GLU A 230 -7.73 11.22 7.07
N GLY A 231 -6.82 10.24 7.17
CA GLY A 231 -6.91 8.97 6.44
C GLY A 231 -6.75 9.08 4.91
N THR A 232 -6.27 10.20 4.38
CA THR A 232 -6.15 10.40 2.93
C THR A 232 -4.73 10.27 2.39
N GLY A 233 -3.72 10.25 3.24
CA GLY A 233 -2.32 10.13 2.87
C GLY A 233 -1.40 10.79 3.90
N SER A 234 -0.10 10.55 3.76
CA SER A 234 0.91 11.15 4.64
C SER A 234 1.21 12.60 4.26
N ILE A 235 1.74 13.37 5.20
CA ILE A 235 2.16 14.76 5.04
C ILE A 235 3.68 14.81 5.16
N LEU A 236 4.34 15.52 4.24
CA LEU A 236 5.78 15.64 4.23
C LEU A 236 6.23 16.80 5.12
N GLN A 237 7.20 16.56 5.99
CA GLN A 237 7.96 17.60 6.66
C GLN A 237 9.06 18.13 5.74
N ALA A 238 8.97 19.40 5.34
CA ALA A 238 9.98 20.02 4.46
C ALA A 238 11.18 20.61 5.21
N ALA A 239 11.02 21.03 6.47
CA ALA A 239 12.14 21.51 7.29
C ALA A 239 12.95 20.33 7.82
N THR A 240 14.20 20.16 7.39
CA THR A 240 15.04 18.99 7.75
C THR A 240 15.78 19.14 9.07
N ASP A 241 15.90 20.36 9.57
CA ASP A 241 16.63 20.77 10.78
C ASP A 241 15.77 20.78 12.05
N VAL A 242 14.47 20.47 11.93
CA VAL A 242 13.52 20.50 13.04
C VAL A 242 13.10 19.08 13.43
N GLU A 243 13.18 18.75 14.71
CA GLU A 243 12.69 17.45 15.20
C GLU A 243 11.21 17.49 15.57
N ILE A 244 10.42 16.55 15.01
CA ILE A 244 8.96 16.45 15.24
C ILE A 244 8.65 16.36 16.73
N SER A 245 9.42 15.55 17.47
CA SER A 245 9.25 15.36 18.91
C SER A 245 9.36 16.68 19.70
N SER A 246 10.26 17.57 19.30
CA SER A 246 10.46 18.86 19.97
C SER A 246 9.28 19.82 19.75
N VAL A 247 8.66 19.76 18.56
CA VAL A 247 7.53 20.62 18.19
C VAL A 247 6.26 20.19 18.91
N TYR A 248 6.00 18.89 18.95
CA TYR A 248 4.79 18.37 19.56
C TYR A 248 4.90 18.20 21.10
N LYS A 249 6.10 18.32 21.68
CA LYS A 249 6.26 18.33 23.14
C LYS A 249 5.45 19.47 23.77
N SER A 250 4.54 19.07 24.66
CA SER A 250 3.62 19.96 25.38
C SER A 250 2.71 20.78 24.46
N LEU A 251 2.43 20.31 23.23
CA LEU A 251 1.61 21.05 22.27
C LEU A 251 0.17 21.30 22.78
N GLU A 252 -0.38 20.35 23.55
CA GLU A 252 -1.74 20.43 24.08
C GLU A 252 -1.93 21.53 25.13
N THR A 253 -0.86 21.95 25.82
CA THR A 253 -0.91 22.95 26.89
C THR A 253 -0.74 24.39 26.39
N LEU A 254 -0.47 24.57 25.09
CA LEU A 254 -0.17 25.88 24.49
C LEU A 254 -1.44 26.59 23.97
N SER A 255 -1.37 27.91 23.81
CA SER A 255 -2.38 28.67 23.07
C SER A 255 -2.39 28.30 21.59
N ASP A 256 -3.44 28.64 20.86
CA ASP A 256 -3.52 28.34 19.43
C ASP A 256 -2.48 29.12 18.61
N GLU A 257 -2.15 30.35 19.01
CA GLU A 257 -1.07 31.15 18.41
C GLU A 257 0.29 30.48 18.61
N GLU A 258 0.56 29.99 19.83
CA GLU A 258 1.81 29.30 20.18
C GLU A 258 1.92 27.94 19.48
N LYS A 259 0.82 27.17 19.42
CA LYS A 259 0.73 25.92 18.65
C LYS A 259 1.03 26.18 17.19
N LEU A 260 0.40 27.19 16.60
CA LEU A 260 0.59 27.50 15.19
C LEU A 260 2.03 27.94 14.92
N ALA A 261 2.62 28.78 15.77
CA ALA A 261 4.01 29.19 15.65
C ALA A 261 4.95 27.98 15.68
N LYS A 262 4.74 27.05 16.62
CA LYS A 262 5.48 25.79 16.70
C LYS A 262 5.27 24.89 15.48
N LEU A 263 4.03 24.60 15.10
CA LEU A 263 3.71 23.70 13.96
C LEU A 263 4.23 24.26 12.63
N SER A 264 4.26 25.59 12.48
CA SER A 264 4.75 26.26 11.28
C SER A 264 6.26 26.14 11.07
N THR A 265 7.03 25.73 12.08
CA THR A 265 8.48 25.46 11.95
C THR A 265 8.75 24.18 11.17
N LEU A 266 7.85 23.19 11.24
CA LEU A 266 7.99 21.92 10.52
C LEU A 266 7.84 22.06 8.99
N LYS A 267 7.25 23.17 8.52
CA LYS A 267 6.94 23.39 7.10
C LYS A 267 6.22 22.19 6.47
N LEU A 268 5.18 21.70 7.16
CA LEU A 268 4.38 20.57 6.70
C LEU A 268 3.70 20.91 5.39
N ARG A 269 3.88 20.04 4.39
CA ARG A 269 3.27 20.19 3.06
C ARG A 269 2.64 18.89 2.57
N TYR A 270 1.65 19.02 1.71
CA TYR A 270 1.17 17.92 0.91
C TYR A 270 2.25 17.46 -0.08
N PHE A 271 2.24 16.18 -0.43
CA PHE A 271 2.92 15.70 -1.62
C PHE A 271 2.26 16.32 -2.86
N THR A 272 3.07 16.71 -3.85
CA THR A 272 2.53 17.21 -5.11
C THR A 272 1.85 16.07 -5.89
N PRO A 273 0.95 16.36 -6.84
CA PRO A 273 0.42 15.35 -7.74
C PRO A 273 1.52 14.56 -8.49
N ARG A 274 2.64 15.22 -8.83
CA ARG A 274 3.76 14.59 -9.53
C ARG A 274 4.55 13.66 -8.60
N GLU A 275 4.81 14.05 -7.36
CA GLU A 275 5.45 13.18 -6.35
C GLU A 275 4.60 11.93 -6.05
N ILE A 276 3.28 12.08 -5.94
CA ILE A 276 2.35 10.94 -5.79
C ILE A 276 2.41 10.04 -7.03
N ALA A 277 2.45 10.62 -8.24
CA ALA A 277 2.59 9.86 -9.47
C ALA A 277 3.94 9.10 -9.54
N ASN A 278 5.03 9.68 -9.02
CA ASN A 278 6.32 8.98 -8.88
C ASN A 278 6.19 7.77 -7.95
N LEU A 279 5.57 7.93 -6.78
CA LEU A 279 5.31 6.84 -5.83
C LEU A 279 4.37 5.76 -6.40
N HIS A 280 3.53 6.11 -7.38
CA HIS A 280 2.69 5.16 -8.11
C HIS A 280 3.39 4.54 -9.34
N GLY A 281 4.67 4.82 -9.56
CA GLY A 281 5.46 4.24 -10.64
C GLY A 281 5.17 4.81 -12.03
N PHE A 282 4.54 5.99 -12.13
CA PHE A 282 4.35 6.64 -13.43
C PHE A 282 5.68 7.19 -13.97
N PRO A 283 5.93 7.08 -15.29
CA PRO A 283 7.17 7.56 -15.89
C PRO A 283 7.33 9.09 -15.75
N ALA A 284 8.56 9.57 -15.86
CA ALA A 284 8.87 11.00 -15.77
C ALA A 284 8.14 11.84 -16.84
N ALA A 285 7.89 11.26 -18.02
CA ALA A 285 7.14 11.91 -19.10
C ALA A 285 5.62 12.02 -18.85
N PHE A 286 5.08 11.36 -17.82
CA PHE A 286 3.66 11.50 -17.47
C PHE A 286 3.40 12.88 -16.85
N GLY A 287 2.32 13.53 -17.24
CA GLY A 287 1.92 14.83 -16.73
C GLY A 287 0.40 15.00 -16.78
N PHE A 288 -0.09 15.97 -16.03
CA PHE A 288 -1.49 16.39 -16.11
C PHE A 288 -1.62 17.50 -17.15
N PRO A 289 -2.72 17.54 -17.94
CA PRO A 289 -3.03 18.64 -18.84
C PRO A 289 -3.14 20.00 -18.14
#